data_AF-A0A969ZMW8-F1
#
_entry.id   AF-A0A969ZMW8-F1
#
_cell.length_a   1.000
_cell.length_b   1.000
_cell.length_c   1.000
_cell.angle_alpha   90.00
_cell.angle_beta   90.00
_cell.angle_gamma   90.00
#
_symmetry.space_group_name_H-M   'P 1'
#
loop_
_entity.id
_entity.type
_entity.pdbx_description
1 polymer ?
#
loop_
_entity_poly.entity_id
_entity_poly.type
_entity_poly.pdbx_seq_one_letter_code
_entity_poly.pdbx_strand_id
1 'polypeptide(L)'
;DKYNIIPVGITKDGIWKLYNGPIEEIVTGKWEELGEDMDLFSLSKDNREKVDIVFPVLHGPFGEDGRLQGLLEMLNLPYVGAGVLASSVGMDKVVTKQLASFANIPQAKYIDTIENDYRENIKEVITNIETQLGYPVFVKPANLGSSVGISKAKNREELIEAIELAFEYDRKIVVEEGINAREIECSVLGNDEPKASVLAEIIPGKEFYDYEDKYIDGNSRFEIPANIPKEITVEIQNLAIKVYKLLNCTGLARVDFFVEKVTNKIYFNEINTMPGFTQISMYPKMWEATGIKYKDLIDKLIDLGIKRFK
;
A
#
# COMPACT_ATOMS: atom_id res chain seq x y z
N ASP A 1 -11.55 -19.15 -21.80
CA ASP A 1 -10.12 -18.94 -21.49
C ASP A 1 -9.58 -17.76 -22.28
N LYS A 2 -9.46 -16.59 -21.62
CA LYS A 2 -8.99 -15.33 -22.25
C LYS A 2 -7.48 -15.13 -22.11
N TYR A 3 -6.87 -15.71 -21.07
CA TYR A 3 -5.46 -15.53 -20.73
C TYR A 3 -4.77 -16.90 -20.59
N ASN A 4 -3.53 -16.97 -21.06
CA ASN A 4 -2.59 -18.03 -20.71
C ASN A 4 -1.73 -17.53 -19.55
N ILE A 5 -1.78 -18.19 -18.39
CA ILE A 5 -1.13 -17.73 -17.16
C ILE A 5 0.21 -18.44 -17.01
N ILE A 6 1.27 -17.67 -16.79
CA ILE A 6 2.62 -18.16 -16.49
C ILE A 6 2.95 -17.75 -15.05
N PRO A 7 2.81 -18.65 -14.07
CA PRO A 7 3.09 -18.33 -12.67
C PRO A 7 4.60 -18.24 -12.44
N VAL A 8 5.03 -17.11 -11.89
CA VAL A 8 6.43 -16.87 -11.51
C VAL A 8 6.49 -16.49 -10.04
N GLY A 9 7.23 -17.28 -9.27
CA GLY A 9 7.46 -17.03 -7.85
C GLY A 9 8.87 -16.53 -7.58
N ILE A 10 9.05 -15.80 -6.47
CA ILE A 10 10.34 -15.31 -6.00
C ILE A 10 10.53 -15.83 -4.57
N THR A 11 11.59 -16.61 -4.34
CA THR A 11 11.88 -17.13 -2.99
C THR A 11 12.35 -16.00 -2.08
N LYS A 12 12.45 -16.26 -0.76
CA LYS A 12 12.97 -15.27 0.21
C LYS A 12 14.42 -14.88 -0.04
N ASP A 13 15.18 -15.75 -0.70
CA ASP A 13 16.57 -15.50 -1.12
C ASP A 13 16.66 -14.76 -2.47
N GLY A 14 15.52 -14.39 -3.07
CA GLY A 14 15.45 -13.66 -4.34
C GLY A 14 15.61 -14.54 -5.58
N ILE A 15 15.46 -15.86 -5.46
CA ILE A 15 15.55 -16.79 -6.60
C ILE A 15 14.21 -16.80 -7.33
N TRP A 16 14.24 -16.54 -8.63
CA TRP A 16 13.06 -16.55 -9.50
C TRP A 16 12.80 -17.98 -10.00
N LYS A 17 11.55 -18.43 -9.88
CA LYS A 17 11.14 -19.78 -10.28
C LYS A 17 9.89 -19.74 -11.16
N LEU A 18 9.95 -20.46 -12.27
CA LEU A 18 8.79 -20.78 -13.09
C LEU A 18 8.02 -21.91 -12.41
N TYR A 19 6.73 -21.72 -12.18
CA TYR A 19 5.89 -22.69 -11.49
C TYR A 19 4.73 -23.18 -12.36
N ASN A 20 4.84 -24.43 -12.83
CA ASN A 20 3.82 -25.10 -13.65
C ASN A 20 3.01 -26.14 -12.87
N GLY A 21 3.14 -26.18 -11.54
CA GLY A 21 2.47 -27.15 -10.68
C GLY A 21 1.05 -26.75 -10.27
N PRO A 22 0.39 -27.57 -9.43
CA PRO A 22 -0.96 -27.29 -8.91
C PRO A 22 -1.02 -26.04 -8.02
N ILE A 23 -2.06 -25.20 -8.19
CA ILE A 23 -2.22 -23.95 -7.43
C ILE A 23 -2.25 -24.21 -5.91
N GLU A 24 -2.73 -25.37 -5.48
CA GLU A 24 -2.85 -25.76 -4.07
C GLU A 24 -1.49 -25.80 -3.36
N GLU A 25 -0.41 -26.11 -4.08
CA GLU A 25 0.95 -26.18 -3.52
C GLU A 25 1.62 -24.80 -3.39
N ILE A 26 1.01 -23.75 -3.95
CA ILE A 26 1.41 -22.36 -3.66
C ILE A 26 1.11 -22.03 -2.19
N VAL A 27 -0.07 -22.45 -1.70
CA VAL A 27 -0.54 -22.17 -0.34
C VAL A 27 0.32 -22.89 0.71
N THR A 28 0.80 -24.10 0.40
CA THR A 28 1.65 -24.91 1.29
C THR A 28 3.12 -24.49 1.28
N GLY A 29 3.52 -23.64 0.33
CA GLY A 29 4.93 -23.27 0.11
C GLY A 29 5.74 -24.29 -0.71
N LYS A 30 5.19 -25.46 -1.05
CA LYS A 30 5.92 -26.49 -1.83
C LYS A 30 6.22 -26.07 -3.26
N TRP A 31 5.59 -25.01 -3.75
CA TRP A 31 5.93 -24.41 -5.04
C TRP A 31 7.42 -24.07 -5.17
N GLU A 32 8.13 -23.76 -4.07
CA GLU A 32 9.56 -23.45 -4.10
C GLU A 32 10.41 -24.67 -4.51
N GLU A 33 10.04 -25.87 -4.06
CA GLU A 33 10.74 -27.12 -4.41
C GLU A 33 10.37 -27.60 -5.81
N LEU A 34 9.12 -27.39 -6.19
CA LEU A 34 8.55 -27.84 -7.47
C LEU A 34 8.86 -26.87 -8.63
N GLY A 35 9.20 -25.62 -8.33
CA GLY A 35 9.49 -24.58 -9.31
C GLY A 35 10.89 -24.71 -9.89
N GLU A 36 10.99 -24.50 -11.20
CA GLU A 36 12.24 -24.51 -11.95
C GLU A 36 12.88 -23.13 -11.91
N ASP A 37 14.17 -23.06 -11.56
CA ASP A 37 14.91 -21.79 -11.56
C ASP A 37 14.85 -21.16 -12.95
N MET A 38 14.52 -19.87 -13.00
CA MET A 38 14.37 -19.13 -14.25
C MET A 38 15.16 -17.83 -14.22
N ASP A 39 15.67 -17.45 -15.38
CA ASP A 39 16.23 -16.12 -15.61
C ASP A 39 15.11 -15.20 -16.13
N LEU A 40 14.72 -14.17 -15.38
CA LEU A 40 13.67 -13.23 -15.82
C LEU A 40 14.04 -12.53 -17.14
N PHE A 41 15.34 -12.31 -17.41
CA PHE A 41 15.79 -11.72 -18.67
C PHE A 41 15.47 -12.62 -19.88
N SER A 42 15.23 -13.92 -19.67
CA SER A 42 14.77 -14.81 -20.74
C SER A 42 13.40 -14.42 -21.30
N LEU A 43 12.53 -13.78 -20.50
CA LEU A 43 11.21 -13.29 -20.95
C LEU A 43 11.31 -12.15 -21.98
N SER A 44 12.45 -11.45 -22.01
CA SER A 44 12.71 -10.36 -22.96
C SER A 44 13.41 -10.83 -24.24
N LYS A 45 13.93 -12.06 -24.27
CA LYS A 45 14.67 -12.60 -25.43
C LYS A 45 13.68 -13.16 -26.45
N ASP A 46 14.01 -13.03 -27.74
CA ASP A 46 13.25 -13.51 -28.91
C ASP A 46 12.92 -15.02 -28.93
N ASN A 47 13.18 -15.77 -27.87
CA ASN A 47 12.91 -17.18 -27.79
C ASN A 47 12.35 -17.59 -26.42
N ARG A 48 11.12 -18.12 -26.50
CA ARG A 48 10.34 -18.90 -25.52
C ARG A 48 9.43 -18.05 -24.62
N GLU A 49 8.17 -17.97 -25.07
CA GLU A 49 7.00 -17.36 -24.42
C GLU A 49 6.96 -15.83 -24.45
N LYS A 50 6.25 -15.31 -25.46
CA LYS A 50 5.94 -13.88 -25.56
C LYS A 50 5.01 -13.49 -24.41
N VAL A 51 5.56 -12.83 -23.40
CA VAL A 51 4.76 -12.27 -22.28
C VAL A 51 4.10 -10.99 -22.76
N ASP A 52 2.76 -11.01 -22.86
CA ASP A 52 1.99 -9.85 -23.30
C ASP A 52 1.78 -8.81 -22.20
N ILE A 53 1.84 -9.22 -20.92
CA ILE A 53 1.75 -8.37 -19.72
C ILE A 53 2.16 -9.12 -18.46
N VAL A 54 2.78 -8.41 -17.52
CA VAL A 54 3.07 -8.91 -16.16
C VAL A 54 2.02 -8.38 -15.18
N PHE A 55 1.48 -9.27 -14.34
CA PHE A 55 0.61 -8.87 -13.22
C PHE A 55 1.39 -9.06 -11.92
N PRO A 56 2.03 -8.01 -11.37
CA PRO A 56 2.78 -8.12 -10.13
C PRO A 56 1.82 -8.30 -8.93
N VAL A 57 1.89 -9.45 -8.26
CA VAL A 57 1.10 -9.74 -7.04
C VAL A 57 2.04 -9.87 -5.84
N LEU A 58 2.91 -8.88 -5.69
CA LEU A 58 3.91 -8.80 -4.62
C LEU A 58 3.59 -7.59 -3.74
N HIS A 59 3.68 -7.76 -2.42
CA HIS A 59 3.40 -6.71 -1.44
C HIS A 59 4.68 -6.32 -0.71
N GLY A 60 4.75 -5.05 -0.31
CA GLY A 60 5.86 -4.48 0.44
C GLY A 60 7.11 -4.26 -0.41
N PRO A 61 8.31 -4.32 0.21
CA PRO A 61 9.58 -4.18 -0.50
C PRO A 61 9.66 -5.07 -1.74
N PHE A 62 10.30 -4.56 -2.79
CA PHE A 62 10.40 -5.12 -4.14
C PHE A 62 9.12 -5.11 -4.98
N GLY A 63 7.93 -5.21 -4.35
CA GLY A 63 6.64 -5.18 -5.05
C GLY A 63 6.04 -3.78 -5.21
N GLU A 64 6.10 -2.97 -4.15
CA GLU A 64 5.40 -1.69 -4.05
C GLU A 64 6.33 -0.47 -4.08
N ASP A 65 7.65 -0.67 -4.12
CA ASP A 65 8.67 0.38 -3.97
C ASP A 65 9.32 0.83 -5.29
N GLY A 66 8.84 0.35 -6.43
CA GLY A 66 9.32 0.74 -7.76
C GLY A 66 10.45 -0.14 -8.31
N ARG A 67 11.03 -1.06 -7.53
CA ARG A 67 12.16 -1.89 -7.98
C ARG A 67 11.76 -2.87 -9.07
N LEU A 68 10.70 -3.65 -8.87
CA LEU A 68 10.19 -4.55 -9.90
C LEU A 68 9.70 -3.77 -11.12
N GLN A 69 9.00 -2.66 -10.91
CA GLN A 69 8.54 -1.79 -11.99
C GLN A 69 9.71 -1.32 -12.86
N GLY A 70 10.83 -0.94 -12.25
CA GLY A 70 12.04 -0.53 -12.98
C GLY A 70 12.64 -1.66 -13.80
N LEU A 71 12.70 -2.87 -13.22
CA LEU A 71 13.13 -4.07 -13.95
C LEU A 71 12.23 -4.36 -15.16
N LEU A 72 10.91 -4.30 -15.00
CA LEU A 72 9.96 -4.52 -16.08
C LEU A 72 10.06 -3.44 -17.17
N GLU A 73 10.29 -2.19 -16.80
CA GLU A 73 10.54 -1.10 -17.75
C GLU A 73 11.85 -1.31 -18.53
N MET A 74 12.93 -1.76 -17.88
CA MET A 74 14.19 -2.10 -18.55
C MET A 74 14.06 -3.28 -19.51
N LEU A 75 13.19 -4.25 -19.20
CA LEU A 75 12.87 -5.39 -20.05
C LEU A 75 11.87 -5.06 -21.16
N ASN A 76 11.39 -3.81 -21.21
CA ASN A 76 10.36 -3.36 -22.14
C ASN A 76 9.08 -4.23 -22.07
N LEU A 77 8.67 -4.59 -20.84
CA LEU A 77 7.48 -5.40 -20.59
C LEU A 77 6.33 -4.52 -20.03
N PRO A 78 5.12 -4.59 -20.60
CA PRO A 78 3.94 -4.00 -19.99
C PRO A 78 3.61 -4.69 -18.66
N TYR A 79 3.05 -3.92 -17.71
CA TYR A 79 2.63 -4.46 -16.43
C TYR A 79 1.42 -3.76 -15.84
N VAL A 80 0.73 -4.47 -14.96
CA VAL A 80 -0.42 -3.95 -14.21
C VAL A 80 0.05 -3.09 -13.03
N GLY A 81 -0.60 -1.94 -12.89
CA GLY A 81 -0.49 -1.07 -11.72
C GLY A 81 0.43 0.12 -11.87
N ALA A 82 0.76 0.73 -10.73
CA ALA A 82 1.47 2.00 -10.66
C ALA A 82 2.89 1.91 -11.23
N GLY A 83 3.36 3.00 -11.82
CA GLY A 83 4.72 3.09 -12.38
C GLY A 83 5.81 3.26 -11.32
N VAL A 84 7.08 3.24 -11.73
CA VAL A 84 8.25 3.33 -10.82
C VAL A 84 8.12 4.47 -9.81
N LEU A 85 7.91 5.71 -10.30
CA LEU A 85 7.82 6.89 -9.43
C LEU A 85 6.67 6.76 -8.42
N ALA A 86 5.49 6.38 -8.89
CA ALA A 86 4.29 6.29 -8.05
C ALA A 86 4.45 5.22 -6.97
N SER A 87 5.02 4.06 -7.32
CA SER A 87 5.36 3.00 -6.39
C SER A 87 6.38 3.48 -5.35
N SER A 88 7.54 4.00 -5.78
CA SER A 88 8.58 4.49 -4.87
C SER A 88 8.10 5.58 -3.92
N VAL A 89 7.33 6.55 -4.43
CA VAL A 89 6.78 7.64 -3.61
C VAL A 89 5.72 7.09 -2.67
N GLY A 90 4.78 6.26 -3.16
CA GLY A 90 3.71 5.68 -2.35
C GLY A 90 4.22 4.81 -1.19
N MET A 91 5.35 4.13 -1.39
CA MET A 91 5.99 3.35 -0.34
C MET A 91 6.60 4.22 0.77
N ASP A 92 7.19 5.36 0.42
CA ASP A 92 7.83 6.28 1.36
C ASP A 92 6.81 7.24 1.98
N LYS A 93 6.36 6.93 3.20
CA LYS A 93 5.36 7.73 3.93
C LYS A 93 5.76 9.19 4.08
N VAL A 94 7.04 9.48 4.29
CA VAL A 94 7.52 10.85 4.49
C VAL A 94 7.39 11.63 3.20
N VAL A 95 7.87 11.08 2.07
CA VAL A 95 7.81 11.75 0.77
C VAL A 95 6.36 11.93 0.32
N THR A 96 5.52 10.90 0.50
CA THR A 96 4.09 10.97 0.23
C THR A 96 3.42 12.09 1.03
N LYS A 97 3.70 12.21 2.34
CA LYS A 97 3.15 13.29 3.16
C LYS A 97 3.68 14.68 2.78
N GLN A 98 4.94 14.80 2.38
CA GLN A 98 5.50 16.07 1.89
C GLN A 98 4.77 16.55 0.61
N LEU A 99 4.49 15.64 -0.32
CA LEU A 99 3.69 15.96 -1.52
C LEU A 99 2.24 16.29 -1.18
N ALA A 100 1.64 15.54 -0.25
CA ALA A 100 0.29 15.83 0.24
C ALA A 100 0.20 17.24 0.86
N SER A 101 1.17 17.64 1.68
CA SER A 101 1.31 19.00 2.20
C SER A 101 1.40 20.04 1.10
N PHE A 102 2.27 19.83 0.10
CA PHE A 102 2.39 20.74 -1.05
C PHE A 102 1.06 20.92 -1.80
N ALA A 103 0.28 19.84 -1.94
CA ALA A 103 -1.02 19.87 -2.59
C ALA A 103 -2.18 20.33 -1.69
N ASN A 104 -1.90 20.76 -0.45
CA ASN A 104 -2.90 21.11 0.57
C ASN A 104 -3.93 19.99 0.78
N ILE A 105 -3.47 18.75 0.84
CA ILE A 105 -4.30 17.59 1.20
C ILE A 105 -4.28 17.47 2.73
N PRO A 106 -5.44 17.49 3.41
CA PRO A 106 -5.50 17.34 4.86
C PRO A 106 -4.85 16.03 5.31
N GLN A 107 -4.00 16.08 6.33
CA GLN A 107 -3.31 14.91 6.89
C GLN A 107 -2.93 15.18 8.35
N ALA A 108 -2.60 14.11 9.08
CA ALA A 108 -2.08 14.22 10.44
C ALA A 108 -0.79 15.06 10.45
N LYS A 109 -0.61 15.90 11.47
CA LYS A 109 0.71 16.50 11.73
C LYS A 109 1.72 15.38 11.97
N TYR A 110 2.93 15.60 11.47
CA TYR A 110 4.00 14.63 11.61
C TYR A 110 5.35 15.31 11.75
N ILE A 111 6.30 14.55 12.32
CA ILE A 111 7.73 14.83 12.30
C ILE A 111 8.41 13.59 11.74
N ASP A 112 9.34 13.76 10.81
CA ASP A 112 10.22 12.70 10.34
C ASP A 112 11.65 12.90 10.84
N THR A 113 12.39 11.80 10.95
CA THR A 113 13.82 11.84 11.26
C THR A 113 14.53 10.61 10.68
N ILE A 114 15.84 10.74 10.46
CA ILE A 114 16.71 9.64 10.09
C ILE A 114 17.52 9.19 11.30
N GLU A 115 17.94 7.92 11.31
CA GLU A 115 18.58 7.32 12.47
C GLU A 115 19.81 8.13 12.93
N ASN A 116 20.71 8.50 12.03
CA ASN A 116 21.90 9.26 12.38
C ASN A 116 21.58 10.57 13.12
N ASP A 117 20.64 11.36 12.61
CA ASP A 117 20.24 12.64 13.23
C ASP A 117 19.61 12.42 14.60
N TYR A 118 18.81 11.35 14.74
CA TYR A 118 18.27 10.94 16.03
C TYR A 118 19.37 10.52 17.03
N ARG A 119 20.35 9.72 16.60
CA ARG A 119 21.47 9.28 17.46
C ARG A 119 22.33 10.46 17.91
N GLU A 120 22.52 11.46 17.07
CA GLU A 120 23.28 12.67 17.40
C GLU A 120 22.56 13.54 18.44
N ASN A 121 21.23 13.69 18.34
CA ASN A 121 20.47 14.66 19.14
C ASN A 121 19.16 14.10 19.74
N ILE A 122 19.20 12.92 20.37
CA ILE A 122 18.03 12.22 20.94
C ILE A 122 17.12 13.16 21.73
N LYS A 123 17.68 13.93 22.68
CA LYS A 123 16.88 14.80 23.57
C LYS A 123 16.12 15.88 22.80
N GLU A 124 16.73 16.45 21.76
CA GLU A 124 16.13 17.50 20.95
C GLU A 124 15.01 16.93 20.08
N VAL A 125 15.25 15.79 19.42
CA VAL A 125 14.23 15.11 18.60
C VAL A 125 12.99 14.77 19.42
N ILE A 126 13.18 14.16 20.61
CA ILE A 126 12.06 13.81 21.50
C ILE A 126 11.30 15.07 21.96
N THR A 127 12.02 16.12 22.36
CA THR A 127 11.39 17.37 22.83
C THR A 127 10.61 18.06 21.71
N ASN A 128 11.13 18.02 20.47
CA ASN A 128 10.45 18.55 19.30
C ASN A 128 9.14 17.79 19.02
N ILE A 129 9.17 16.45 19.05
CA ILE A 129 7.98 15.59 18.91
C ILE A 129 6.92 15.94 19.95
N GLU A 130 7.31 16.00 21.23
CA GLU A 130 6.40 16.32 22.33
C GLU A 130 5.76 17.71 22.19
N THR A 131 6.55 18.69 21.74
CA THR A 131 6.09 20.09 21.62
C THR A 131 5.16 20.29 20.43
N GLN A 132 5.42 19.64 19.30
CA GLN A 132 4.69 19.87 18.05
C GLN A 132 3.46 18.98 17.89
N LEU A 133 3.53 17.72 18.36
CA LEU A 133 2.46 16.72 18.16
C LEU A 133 1.66 16.49 19.45
N GLY A 134 2.34 16.35 20.58
CA GLY A 134 1.73 15.89 21.83
C GLY A 134 1.30 14.41 21.77
N TYR A 135 0.90 13.84 22.91
CA TYR A 135 0.51 12.43 23.01
C TYR A 135 -1.01 12.20 22.84
N PRO A 136 -1.44 11.03 22.33
CA PRO A 136 -0.60 9.94 21.85
C PRO A 136 -0.05 10.20 20.45
N VAL A 137 1.08 9.57 20.11
CA VAL A 137 1.67 9.57 18.77
C VAL A 137 1.79 8.16 18.21
N PHE A 138 1.87 8.05 16.88
CA PHE A 138 2.18 6.81 16.19
C PHE A 138 3.56 6.92 15.54
N VAL A 139 4.47 6.03 15.91
CA VAL A 139 5.81 5.91 15.29
C VAL A 139 5.75 4.81 14.23
N LYS A 140 6.26 5.09 13.03
CA LYS A 140 6.21 4.17 11.88
C LYS A 140 7.53 4.19 11.11
N PRO A 141 8.02 3.04 10.62
CA PRO A 141 9.04 3.00 9.57
C PRO A 141 8.53 3.69 8.30
N ALA A 142 9.40 4.45 7.62
CA ALA A 142 8.98 5.23 6.46
C ALA A 142 8.59 4.35 5.26
N ASN A 143 9.30 3.24 5.04
CA ASN A 143 9.25 2.43 3.81
C ASN A 143 8.77 0.98 4.03
N LEU A 144 7.88 0.73 5.00
CA LEU A 144 7.27 -0.58 5.21
C LEU A 144 5.74 -0.54 5.27
N GLY A 145 5.10 -1.62 4.83
CA GLY A 145 3.66 -1.82 4.90
C GLY A 145 3.22 -2.72 6.06
N SER A 146 1.94 -3.10 6.05
CA SER A 146 1.37 -4.15 6.92
C SER A 146 1.51 -3.92 8.43
N SER A 147 1.64 -2.66 8.87
CA SER A 147 1.75 -2.30 10.28
C SER A 147 2.99 -2.86 11.01
N VAL A 148 4.00 -3.35 10.28
CA VAL A 148 5.26 -3.84 10.84
C VAL A 148 6.08 -2.67 11.39
N GLY A 149 6.56 -2.79 12.62
CA GLY A 149 7.34 -1.75 13.30
C GLY A 149 6.53 -0.51 13.70
N ILE A 150 5.21 -0.53 13.57
CA ILE A 150 4.35 0.58 14.01
C ILE A 150 4.04 0.46 15.50
N SER A 151 4.15 1.55 16.25
CA SER A 151 3.80 1.58 17.67
C SER A 151 3.08 2.86 18.05
N LYS A 152 2.12 2.74 18.97
CA LYS A 152 1.41 3.86 19.59
C LYS A 152 2.09 4.19 20.92
N ALA A 153 2.58 5.40 21.07
CA ALA A 153 3.20 5.89 22.30
C ALA A 153 2.30 6.91 23.00
N LYS A 154 2.07 6.72 24.30
CA LYS A 154 1.23 7.57 25.15
C LYS A 154 2.04 8.44 26.11
N ASN A 155 3.34 8.21 26.20
CA ASN A 155 4.29 8.95 27.04
C ASN A 155 5.72 8.88 26.43
N ARG A 156 6.68 9.51 27.11
CA ARG A 156 8.06 9.67 26.63
C ARG A 156 8.81 8.36 26.56
N GLU A 157 8.64 7.52 27.58
CA GLU A 157 9.28 6.22 27.67
C GLU A 157 8.84 5.34 26.50
N GLU A 158 7.52 5.23 26.27
CA GLU A 158 6.95 4.50 25.13
C GLU A 158 7.38 5.10 23.77
N LEU A 159 7.55 6.43 23.67
CA LEU A 159 8.02 7.07 22.45
C LEU A 159 9.45 6.66 22.09
N ILE A 160 10.34 6.63 23.09
CA ILE A 160 11.72 6.21 22.88
C ILE A 160 11.75 4.75 22.42
N GLU A 161 11.04 3.86 23.13
CA GLU A 161 10.94 2.43 22.76
C GLU A 161 10.38 2.23 21.34
N ALA A 162 9.33 2.98 20.99
CA ALA A 162 8.72 2.93 19.66
C ALA A 162 9.66 3.42 18.55
N ILE A 163 10.47 4.44 18.82
CA ILE A 163 11.49 4.96 17.88
C ILE A 163 12.60 3.92 17.67
N GLU A 164 13.11 3.33 18.75
CA GLU A 164 14.14 2.29 18.65
C GLU A 164 13.64 1.10 17.82
N LEU A 165 12.43 0.61 18.11
CA LEU A 165 11.82 -0.48 17.35
C LEU A 165 11.66 -0.13 15.87
N ALA A 166 11.18 1.07 15.54
CA ALA A 166 11.00 1.48 14.15
C ALA A 166 12.33 1.54 13.38
N PHE A 167 13.43 1.92 14.05
CA PHE A 167 14.77 1.93 13.45
C PHE A 167 15.37 0.55 13.20
N GLU A 168 14.88 -0.51 13.87
CA GLU A 168 15.24 -1.89 13.51
C GLU A 168 14.78 -2.28 12.10
N TYR A 169 13.80 -1.55 11.56
CA TYR A 169 13.13 -1.88 10.31
C TYR A 169 13.42 -0.91 9.16
N ASP A 170 13.73 0.36 9.46
CA ASP A 170 14.05 1.37 8.46
C ASP A 170 14.96 2.45 9.05
N ARG A 171 15.89 2.97 8.26
CA ARG A 171 16.79 4.07 8.66
C ARG A 171 16.08 5.42 8.77
N LYS A 172 14.84 5.52 8.30
CA LYS A 172 14.00 6.73 8.34
C LYS A 172 12.64 6.37 8.92
N ILE A 173 12.15 7.23 9.82
CA ILE A 173 10.86 7.03 10.48
C ILE A 173 9.99 8.27 10.34
N VAL A 174 8.69 8.08 10.58
CA VAL A 174 7.72 9.16 10.73
C VAL A 174 6.96 8.98 12.05
N VAL A 175 6.78 10.09 12.77
CA VAL A 175 5.99 10.17 13.99
C VAL A 175 4.78 11.05 13.70
N GLU A 176 3.58 10.52 13.86
CA GLU A 176 2.31 11.18 13.53
C GLU A 176 1.49 11.44 14.80
N GLU A 177 0.76 12.56 14.84
CA GLU A 177 -0.21 12.81 15.92
C GLU A 177 -1.33 11.75 15.91
N GLY A 178 -1.77 11.32 17.09
CA GLY A 178 -2.88 10.39 17.22
C GLY A 178 -4.23 11.07 16.98
N ILE A 179 -4.97 10.58 15.98
CA ILE A 179 -6.33 11.06 15.66
C ILE A 179 -7.36 10.02 16.11
N ASN A 180 -8.35 10.42 16.91
CA ASN A 180 -9.49 9.57 17.24
C ASN A 180 -10.48 9.52 16.06
N ALA A 181 -10.21 8.61 15.12
CA ALA A 181 -10.91 8.54 13.85
C ALA A 181 -11.47 7.15 13.54
N ARG A 182 -12.33 7.11 12.52
CA ARG A 182 -12.71 5.92 11.76
C ARG A 182 -11.72 5.76 10.60
N GLU A 183 -11.34 4.54 10.27
CA GLU A 183 -10.45 4.26 9.14
C GLU A 183 -11.29 3.91 7.91
N ILE A 184 -11.14 4.70 6.85
CA ILE A 184 -11.95 4.63 5.63
C ILE A 184 -11.01 4.39 4.45
N GLU A 185 -11.28 3.34 3.68
CA GLU A 185 -10.52 2.99 2.49
C GLU A 185 -11.30 3.37 1.22
N CYS A 186 -10.58 3.84 0.21
CA CYS A 186 -11.11 4.16 -1.11
C CYS A 186 -10.27 3.51 -2.20
N SER A 187 -10.87 2.63 -3.01
CA SER A 187 -10.19 2.03 -4.16
C SER A 187 -10.25 2.95 -5.37
N VAL A 188 -9.12 3.10 -6.05
CA VAL A 188 -8.99 3.89 -7.28
C VAL A 188 -8.55 2.99 -8.42
N LEU A 189 -9.16 3.15 -9.60
CA LEU A 189 -8.91 2.36 -10.81
C LEU A 189 -8.85 3.29 -12.03
N GLY A 190 -7.81 3.16 -12.84
CA GLY A 190 -7.68 3.86 -14.11
C GLY A 190 -6.27 4.39 -14.38
N ASN A 191 -6.10 5.03 -15.54
CA ASN A 191 -4.90 5.79 -15.88
C ASN A 191 -5.22 7.29 -15.80
N ASP A 192 -5.41 7.98 -16.94
CA ASP A 192 -5.64 9.43 -16.99
C ASP A 192 -7.00 9.88 -16.41
N GLU A 193 -8.00 9.00 -16.54
CA GLU A 193 -9.38 9.20 -16.04
C GLU A 193 -9.72 8.20 -14.93
N PRO A 194 -9.07 8.30 -13.75
CA PRO A 194 -9.29 7.36 -12.67
C PRO A 194 -10.70 7.53 -12.07
N LYS A 195 -11.25 6.42 -11.58
CA LYS A 195 -12.52 6.34 -10.88
C LYS A 195 -12.30 5.83 -9.47
N ALA A 196 -13.07 6.35 -8.52
CA ALA A 196 -13.13 5.87 -7.15
C ALA A 196 -14.31 4.90 -6.99
N SER A 197 -14.12 3.86 -6.17
CA SER A 197 -15.17 2.92 -5.75
C SER A 197 -16.09 3.54 -4.70
N VAL A 198 -17.12 2.80 -4.27
CA VAL A 198 -17.71 3.01 -2.93
C VAL A 198 -16.64 2.83 -1.85
N LEU A 199 -16.88 3.40 -0.67
CA LEU A 199 -15.92 3.38 0.43
C LEU A 199 -16.11 2.13 1.30
N ALA A 200 -15.02 1.68 1.91
CA ALA A 200 -15.04 0.68 2.97
C ALA A 200 -14.65 1.33 4.29
N GLU A 201 -15.23 0.87 5.40
CA GLU A 201 -14.73 1.18 6.73
C GLU A 201 -14.12 -0.05 7.37
N ILE A 202 -12.95 0.13 7.98
CA ILE A 202 -12.33 -0.85 8.85
C ILE A 202 -12.80 -0.58 10.28
N ILE A 203 -13.48 -1.57 10.86
CA ILE A 203 -13.86 -1.55 12.28
C ILE A 203 -12.88 -2.49 13.00
N PRO A 204 -11.85 -1.94 13.69
CA PRO A 204 -10.84 -2.75 14.36
C PRO A 204 -11.45 -3.56 15.52
N GLY A 205 -10.83 -4.71 15.83
CA GLY A 205 -11.20 -5.51 17.00
C GLY A 205 -10.63 -4.95 18.31
N LYS A 206 -9.53 -4.19 18.21
CA LYS A 206 -8.77 -3.56 19.32
C LYS A 206 -8.75 -2.02 19.21
N GLU A 207 -7.89 -1.36 20.01
CA GLU A 207 -7.76 0.10 20.10
C GLU A 207 -7.29 0.75 18.76
N PHE A 208 -6.59 0.01 17.90
CA PHE A 208 -6.23 0.39 16.51
C PHE A 208 -5.98 -0.85 15.65
N TYR A 209 -5.96 -0.69 14.32
CA TYR A 209 -5.80 -1.79 13.37
C TYR A 209 -4.32 -2.17 13.17
N ASP A 210 -3.87 -3.23 13.84
CA ASP A 210 -2.48 -3.72 13.82
C ASP A 210 -2.28 -4.97 12.92
N TYR A 211 -1.06 -5.51 12.90
CA TYR A 211 -0.72 -6.71 12.12
C TYR A 211 -1.49 -7.96 12.60
N GLU A 212 -1.70 -8.09 13.92
CA GLU A 212 -2.44 -9.22 14.48
C GLU A 212 -3.92 -9.20 14.06
N ASP A 213 -4.54 -8.02 14.05
CA ASP A 213 -5.93 -7.82 13.59
C ASP A 213 -6.11 -8.10 12.08
N LYS A 214 -5.03 -8.00 11.28
CA LYS A 214 -5.02 -8.27 9.83
C LYS A 214 -4.88 -9.75 9.47
N TYR A 215 -4.09 -10.51 10.23
CA TYR A 215 -3.67 -11.86 9.82
C TYR A 215 -3.88 -12.98 10.85
N ILE A 216 -4.16 -12.65 12.12
CA ILE A 216 -4.18 -13.62 13.23
C ILE A 216 -5.56 -13.70 13.90
N ASP A 217 -6.11 -12.56 14.34
CA ASP A 217 -7.23 -12.57 15.29
C ASP A 217 -8.64 -12.57 14.66
N GLY A 218 -8.77 -12.26 13.36
CA GLY A 218 -10.05 -12.37 12.62
C GLY A 218 -11.23 -11.56 13.17
N ASN A 219 -11.00 -10.65 14.14
CA ASN A 219 -12.04 -9.89 14.84
C ASN A 219 -12.38 -8.55 14.17
N SER A 220 -11.59 -8.14 13.17
CA SER A 220 -11.86 -6.94 12.38
C SER A 220 -13.07 -7.14 11.48
N ARG A 221 -13.94 -6.13 11.42
CA ARG A 221 -15.15 -6.13 10.59
C ARG A 221 -15.03 -5.06 9.53
N PHE A 222 -15.56 -5.34 8.34
CA PHE A 222 -15.55 -4.40 7.25
C PHE A 222 -16.98 -4.04 6.85
N GLU A 223 -17.26 -2.75 6.74
CA GLU A 223 -18.53 -2.25 6.21
C GLU A 223 -18.34 -1.68 4.80
N ILE A 224 -19.06 -2.25 3.83
CA ILE A 224 -19.03 -1.82 2.43
C ILE A 224 -20.48 -1.79 1.89
N PRO A 225 -21.00 -0.61 1.49
CA PRO A 225 -20.41 0.71 1.63
C PRO A 225 -20.27 1.15 3.10
N ALA A 226 -19.27 1.97 3.40
CA ALA A 226 -19.08 2.58 4.72
C ALA A 226 -20.30 3.42 5.14
N ASN A 227 -20.70 3.33 6.40
CA ASN A 227 -21.83 4.08 6.95
C ASN A 227 -21.42 5.53 7.34
N ILE A 228 -21.18 6.38 6.33
CA ILE A 228 -20.83 7.81 6.50
C ILE A 228 -21.74 8.70 5.64
N PRO A 229 -21.90 10.00 5.98
CA PRO A 229 -22.70 10.94 5.19
C PRO A 229 -22.22 11.03 3.74
N LYS A 230 -23.16 11.19 2.81
CA LYS A 230 -22.89 11.21 1.37
C LYS A 230 -21.91 12.32 0.97
N GLU A 231 -21.99 13.47 1.64
CA GLU A 231 -21.11 14.61 1.41
C GLU A 231 -19.65 14.24 1.72
N ILE A 232 -19.43 13.56 2.84
CA ILE A 232 -18.11 13.04 3.26
C ILE A 232 -17.65 11.94 2.28
N THR A 233 -18.55 11.06 1.83
CA THR A 233 -18.22 10.05 0.81
C THR A 233 -17.67 10.67 -0.46
N VAL A 234 -18.36 11.69 -1.01
CA VAL A 234 -17.95 12.38 -2.24
C VAL A 234 -16.63 13.12 -2.02
N GLU A 235 -16.43 13.74 -0.86
CA GLU A 235 -15.17 14.42 -0.52
C GLU A 235 -13.99 13.45 -0.48
N ILE A 236 -14.14 12.30 0.18
CA ILE A 236 -13.10 11.25 0.23
C ILE A 236 -12.78 10.72 -1.17
N GLN A 237 -13.79 10.44 -2.00
CA GLN A 237 -13.57 9.96 -3.37
C GLN A 237 -12.79 10.98 -4.22
N ASN A 238 -13.12 12.28 -4.09
CA ASN A 238 -12.42 13.35 -4.77
C ASN A 238 -10.97 13.50 -4.27
N LEU A 239 -10.76 13.41 -2.95
CA LEU A 239 -9.42 13.44 -2.36
C LEU A 239 -8.60 12.21 -2.79
N ALA A 240 -9.19 11.02 -2.85
CA ALA A 240 -8.52 9.80 -3.30
C ALA A 240 -8.03 9.95 -4.74
N ILE A 241 -8.88 10.45 -5.64
CA ILE A 241 -8.50 10.75 -7.03
C ILE A 241 -7.41 11.84 -7.08
N LYS A 242 -7.49 12.86 -6.23
CA LYS A 242 -6.49 13.94 -6.16
C LYS A 242 -5.11 13.40 -5.71
N VAL A 243 -5.07 12.59 -4.65
CA VAL A 243 -3.85 11.89 -4.17
C VAL A 243 -3.31 11.00 -5.28
N TYR A 244 -4.15 10.15 -5.86
CA TYR A 244 -3.77 9.23 -6.95
C TYR A 244 -3.09 9.95 -8.12
N LYS A 245 -3.66 11.08 -8.56
CA LYS A 245 -3.08 11.90 -9.63
C LYS A 245 -1.81 12.62 -9.19
N LEU A 246 -1.76 13.13 -7.96
CA LEU A 246 -0.59 13.81 -7.41
C LEU A 246 0.65 12.91 -7.41
N LEU A 247 0.47 11.64 -7.07
CA LEU A 247 1.55 10.64 -7.06
C LEU A 247 1.84 10.02 -8.44
N ASN A 248 1.14 10.46 -9.50
CA ASN A 248 1.27 9.92 -10.85
C ASN A 248 0.95 8.40 -10.93
N CYS A 249 -0.03 7.93 -10.15
CA CYS A 249 -0.45 6.54 -10.14
C CYS A 249 -1.17 6.15 -11.46
N THR A 250 -1.10 4.87 -11.81
CA THR A 250 -1.78 4.24 -12.95
C THR A 250 -2.25 2.84 -12.59
N GLY A 251 -3.20 2.28 -13.34
CA GLY A 251 -3.80 0.98 -13.06
C GLY A 251 -4.68 1.00 -11.81
N LEU A 252 -4.09 0.86 -10.63
CA LEU A 252 -4.78 0.76 -9.34
C LEU A 252 -4.02 1.42 -8.20
N ALA A 253 -4.75 1.80 -7.16
CA ALA A 253 -4.24 2.01 -5.81
C ALA A 253 -5.41 2.00 -4.83
N ARG A 254 -5.12 1.81 -3.54
CA ARG A 254 -6.07 2.06 -2.46
C ARG A 254 -5.58 3.24 -1.65
N VAL A 255 -6.43 4.22 -1.42
CA VAL A 255 -6.11 5.42 -0.64
C VAL A 255 -6.88 5.35 0.66
N ASP A 256 -6.14 5.43 1.77
CA ASP A 256 -6.66 5.21 3.10
C ASP A 256 -6.75 6.56 3.83
N PHE A 257 -7.84 6.75 4.57
CA PHE A 257 -8.20 8.00 5.23
C PHE A 257 -8.63 7.76 6.67
N PHE A 258 -8.45 8.80 7.49
CA PHE A 258 -9.08 8.92 8.78
C PHE A 258 -10.22 9.92 8.71
N VAL A 259 -11.39 9.56 9.25
CA VAL A 259 -12.51 10.48 9.50
C VAL A 259 -12.64 10.68 11.00
N GLU A 260 -12.30 11.87 11.48
CA GLU A 260 -12.32 12.20 12.90
C GLU A 260 -13.75 12.16 13.46
N LYS A 261 -13.96 11.44 14.57
CA LYS A 261 -15.29 11.00 15.01
C LYS A 261 -16.24 12.13 15.43
N VAL A 262 -15.72 13.30 15.81
CA VAL A 262 -16.52 14.39 16.39
C VAL A 262 -16.91 15.42 15.32
N THR A 263 -15.99 15.75 14.45
CA THR A 263 -16.08 16.84 13.46
C THR A 263 -16.22 16.32 12.03
N ASN A 264 -16.02 15.02 11.80
CA ASN A 264 -15.93 14.39 10.48
C ASN A 264 -14.84 14.99 9.57
N LYS A 265 -13.83 15.64 10.15
CA LYS A 265 -12.66 16.07 9.39
C LYS A 265 -11.95 14.87 8.79
N ILE A 266 -11.67 14.95 7.50
CA ILE A 266 -10.98 13.93 6.73
C ILE A 266 -9.48 14.21 6.78
N TYR A 267 -8.70 13.17 6.99
CA TYR A 267 -7.25 13.20 6.95
C TYR A 267 -6.76 12.07 6.08
N PHE A 268 -5.93 12.37 5.08
CA PHE A 268 -5.20 11.37 4.33
C PHE A 268 -4.23 10.63 5.27
N ASN A 269 -4.27 9.30 5.26
CA ASN A 269 -3.39 8.45 6.04
C ASN A 269 -2.20 8.00 5.18
N GLU A 270 -2.49 7.17 4.18
CA GLU A 270 -1.50 6.59 3.28
C GLU A 270 -2.15 6.13 1.95
N ILE A 271 -1.31 5.71 1.01
CA ILE A 271 -1.71 5.12 -0.26
C ILE A 271 -0.96 3.81 -0.48
N ASN A 272 -1.69 2.77 -0.86
CA ASN A 272 -1.16 1.45 -1.19
C ASN A 272 -1.24 1.27 -2.71
N THR A 273 -0.08 1.23 -3.37
CA THR A 273 0.02 1.19 -4.84
C THR A 273 -0.19 -0.21 -5.40
N MET A 274 0.02 -1.26 -4.59
CA MET A 274 -0.41 -2.62 -4.87
C MET A 274 -1.20 -3.19 -3.67
N PRO A 275 -2.45 -2.75 -3.48
CA PRO A 275 -3.24 -3.20 -2.34
C PRO A 275 -3.51 -4.70 -2.41
N GLY A 276 -3.79 -5.31 -1.25
CA GLY A 276 -4.20 -6.71 -1.17
C GLY A 276 -5.27 -7.04 -2.22
N PHE A 277 -5.03 -8.10 -2.99
CA PHE A 277 -5.82 -8.40 -4.20
C PHE A 277 -6.54 -9.75 -4.15
N THR A 278 -6.60 -10.40 -3.00
CA THR A 278 -7.37 -11.65 -2.82
C THR A 278 -8.87 -11.38 -2.93
N GLN A 279 -9.68 -12.44 -3.08
CA GLN A 279 -11.13 -12.32 -3.12
C GLN A 279 -11.76 -11.75 -1.83
N ILE A 280 -11.03 -11.78 -0.71
CA ILE A 280 -11.49 -11.22 0.57
C ILE A 280 -10.86 -9.85 0.86
N SER A 281 -9.91 -9.39 0.03
CA SER A 281 -9.26 -8.10 0.22
C SER A 281 -10.20 -6.94 -0.10
N MET A 282 -9.97 -5.81 0.56
CA MET A 282 -10.86 -4.66 0.46
C MET A 282 -10.89 -4.02 -0.93
N TYR A 283 -9.75 -3.97 -1.64
CA TYR A 283 -9.71 -3.34 -2.96
C TYR A 283 -10.69 -3.99 -3.95
N PRO A 284 -10.66 -5.31 -4.18
CA PRO A 284 -11.64 -5.94 -5.05
C PRO A 284 -13.07 -5.90 -4.50
N LYS A 285 -13.26 -5.98 -3.17
CA LYS A 285 -14.59 -5.94 -2.54
C LYS A 285 -15.31 -4.60 -2.72
N MET A 286 -14.59 -3.49 -2.62
CA MET A 286 -15.15 -2.15 -2.90
C MET A 286 -15.59 -2.01 -4.35
N TRP A 287 -14.82 -2.55 -5.31
CA TRP A 287 -15.22 -2.55 -6.72
C TRP A 287 -16.41 -3.46 -7.00
N GLU A 288 -16.48 -4.62 -6.34
CA GLU A 288 -17.64 -5.52 -6.42
C GLU A 288 -18.91 -4.81 -5.91
N ALA A 289 -18.84 -4.15 -4.76
CA ALA A 289 -19.95 -3.35 -4.23
C ALA A 289 -20.28 -2.12 -5.10
N THR A 290 -19.33 -1.62 -5.89
CA THR A 290 -19.55 -0.57 -6.89
C THR A 290 -20.23 -1.13 -8.17
N GLY A 291 -20.18 -2.44 -8.39
CA GLY A 291 -20.79 -3.13 -9.53
C GLY A 291 -19.80 -3.72 -10.55
N ILE A 292 -18.49 -3.74 -10.26
CA ILE A 292 -17.47 -4.39 -11.10
C ILE A 292 -17.10 -5.74 -10.48
N LYS A 293 -17.43 -6.84 -11.16
CA LYS A 293 -17.10 -8.18 -10.66
C LYS A 293 -15.59 -8.41 -10.68
N TYR A 294 -15.10 -9.28 -9.80
CA TYR A 294 -13.67 -9.61 -9.66
C TYR A 294 -12.97 -9.95 -11.00
N LYS A 295 -13.62 -10.78 -11.84
CA LYS A 295 -13.07 -11.13 -13.16
C LYS A 295 -12.97 -9.92 -14.09
N ASP A 296 -14.02 -9.09 -14.13
CA ASP A 296 -14.05 -7.88 -14.95
C ASP A 296 -13.03 -6.84 -14.47
N LEU A 297 -12.73 -6.81 -13.17
CA LEU A 297 -11.70 -5.97 -12.57
C LEU A 297 -10.29 -6.38 -13.05
N ILE A 298 -9.98 -7.68 -13.04
CA ILE A 298 -8.71 -8.21 -13.56
C ILE A 298 -8.56 -7.85 -15.05
N ASP A 299 -9.61 -8.09 -15.84
CA ASP A 299 -9.62 -7.75 -17.27
C ASP A 299 -9.32 -6.26 -17.50
N LYS A 300 -9.97 -5.37 -16.74
CA LYS A 300 -9.74 -3.93 -16.83
C LYS A 300 -8.30 -3.55 -16.46
N LEU A 301 -7.73 -4.16 -15.43
CA LEU A 301 -6.36 -3.87 -15.00
C LEU A 301 -5.33 -4.29 -16.04
N ILE A 302 -5.53 -5.45 -16.66
CA ILE A 302 -4.71 -5.91 -17.78
C ILE A 302 -4.82 -4.92 -18.95
N ASP A 303 -6.03 -4.53 -19.32
CA ASP A 303 -6.24 -3.55 -20.40
C ASP A 303 -5.59 -2.20 -20.09
N LEU A 304 -5.63 -1.75 -18.84
CA LEU A 304 -4.99 -0.50 -18.38
C LEU A 304 -3.46 -0.56 -18.47
N GLY A 305 -2.86 -1.69 -18.07
CA GLY A 305 -1.41 -1.91 -18.18
C GLY A 305 -0.94 -1.92 -19.64
N ILE A 306 -1.67 -2.62 -20.52
CA ILE A 306 -1.38 -2.64 -21.96
C ILE A 306 -1.53 -1.23 -22.56
N LYS A 307 -2.56 -0.48 -22.17
CA LYS A 307 -2.77 0.90 -22.67
C LYS A 307 -1.69 1.87 -22.22
N ARG A 308 -1.24 1.78 -20.97
CA ARG A 308 -0.16 2.63 -20.44
C ARG A 308 1.15 2.42 -21.20
N PHE A 309 1.42 1.18 -21.60
CA PHE A 309 2.68 0.82 -22.27
C PHE A 309 2.76 1.30 -23.73
N LYS A 310 1.61 1.50 -24.39
CA LYS A 310 1.53 1.99 -25.78
C LYS A 310 1.72 3.49 -25.87
#